data_AF-A0A7C1UWW4-F1
#
_entry.id   AF-A0A7C1UWW4-F1
#
_cell.length_a   1.000
_cell.length_b   1.000
_cell.length_c   1.000
_cell.angle_alpha   90.00
_cell.angle_beta   90.00
_cell.angle_gamma   90.00
#
_symmetry.space_group_name_H-M   'P 1'
#
loop_
_entity.id
_entity.type
_entity.pdbx_description
1 polymer ?
#
loop_
_entity_poly.entity_id
_entity_poly.type
_entity_poly.pdbx_seq_one_letter_code
_entity_poly.pdbx_strand_id
1 'polypeptide(L)'
;ESVHVTGKPIVMQEPVFKIREIFYKAGVHKSEDYKDLDDHIAVELEFVQYLLDKGETDAAQEFINTHLINWIPEFHATLYFAATTDFYKGLSLLTQSFLFRDLYPDNEQYKNEIAKLSSVVEGLNLAGDYVTIAKGSREPEPEKTIPTHCYICGALCGQKATVRDGILIKTSGLKGDPKGGGAICPKGAALRAQIYSAYRIKEPLIKENGRFRKATWEEALDLVADKLKAADPSTVLYFRGNDWNNWYHEALFDHYGAHKVTHRPMCDNANRMANEHNLNDKRPWLNTAESDYMIFFGQNPLSTSYGRRQVTMIKNALKRGAKMVVFDPRKSETAAAATEWIPLKPGTDGSVAMAMCYVIVKNELYNKEFVENWTYGFEDFKKRLLGEEDGIPRTPEWAEKISGVPAETIERIAKEFAAAKAKGVGSWAGVSQVPNGYEGTMAVQALNGLLGTCDAPGGPSLPFKRKLKSAWGEGQTKPPKNAPPKLDKVKMWAGAIPAMFPKNVAEGKIKV
;
A
#
# COMPACT_ATOMS: atom_id res chain seq x y z
N GLU A 1 16.24 -15.38 15.18
CA GLU A 1 15.12 -16.31 14.91
C GLU A 1 14.09 -16.48 16.05
N SER A 2 14.20 -15.82 17.21
CA SER A 2 13.14 -15.84 18.25
C SER A 2 12.18 -14.65 18.11
N VAL A 3 11.26 -14.74 17.16
CA VAL A 3 10.20 -13.73 17.00
C VAL A 3 8.86 -14.35 16.61
N HIS A 4 8.90 -15.53 15.97
CA HIS A 4 7.80 -16.08 15.19
C HIS A 4 6.52 -16.39 15.98
N VAL A 5 6.60 -16.42 17.32
CA VAL A 5 5.47 -16.76 18.20
C VAL A 5 5.06 -15.63 19.12
N THR A 6 5.99 -14.77 19.57
CA THR A 6 5.65 -13.64 20.47
C THR A 6 5.19 -12.39 19.72
N GLY A 7 5.48 -12.30 18.41
CA GLY A 7 5.15 -11.13 17.59
C GLY A 7 5.93 -9.85 17.94
N LYS A 8 6.85 -9.91 18.92
CA LYS A 8 7.69 -8.80 19.35
C LYS A 8 9.15 -9.10 18.99
N PRO A 9 9.74 -8.40 18.00
CA PRO A 9 11.16 -8.57 17.72
C PRO A 9 11.99 -8.09 18.91
N ILE A 10 12.84 -8.96 19.43
CA ILE A 10 13.97 -8.58 20.28
C ILE A 10 15.03 -8.00 19.33
N VAL A 11 14.77 -6.81 18.82
CA VAL A 11 15.76 -5.95 18.17
C VAL A 11 15.86 -4.73 19.06
N MET A 12 16.89 -4.71 19.90
CA MET A 12 17.19 -3.54 20.72
C MET A 12 17.43 -2.37 19.78
N GLN A 13 16.62 -1.30 19.89
CA GLN A 13 16.64 -0.26 18.86
C GLN A 13 17.76 0.78 18.99
N GLU A 14 18.66 0.68 20.00
CA GLU A 14 20.01 1.30 20.02
C GLU A 14 21.07 0.58 20.90
N PRO A 15 21.71 -0.47 20.34
CA PRO A 15 23.11 -0.80 20.64
C PRO A 15 24.00 -0.90 19.40
N VAL A 16 23.45 -0.98 18.17
CA VAL A 16 24.23 -1.29 16.95
C VAL A 16 25.49 -0.43 16.77
N PHE A 17 25.41 0.89 17.01
CA PHE A 17 26.59 1.76 16.90
C PHE A 17 27.60 1.54 18.05
N LYS A 18 27.10 1.23 19.27
CA LYS A 18 27.98 0.88 20.39
C LYS A 18 28.69 -0.45 20.15
N ILE A 19 27.99 -1.44 19.61
CA ILE A 19 28.54 -2.75 19.25
C ILE A 19 29.59 -2.59 18.16
N ARG A 20 29.29 -1.78 17.15
CA ARG A 20 30.24 -1.45 16.10
C ARG A 20 31.50 -0.76 16.62
N GLU A 21 31.37 0.18 17.55
CA GLU A 21 32.53 0.80 18.22
C GLU A 21 33.37 -0.23 19.00
N ILE A 22 32.73 -1.17 19.69
CA ILE A 22 33.41 -2.27 20.40
C ILE A 22 34.21 -3.13 19.41
N PHE A 23 33.58 -3.51 18.28
CA PHE A 23 34.21 -4.31 17.24
C PHE A 23 35.43 -3.60 16.65
N TYR A 24 35.29 -2.32 16.31
CA TYR A 24 36.39 -1.53 15.74
C TYR A 24 37.57 -1.40 16.70
N LYS A 25 37.32 -1.24 18.01
CA LYS A 25 38.38 -1.22 19.03
C LYS A 25 39.13 -2.55 19.12
N ALA A 26 38.44 -3.66 18.89
CA ALA A 26 39.03 -5.00 18.84
C ALA A 26 39.71 -5.32 17.49
N GLY A 27 39.65 -4.41 16.51
CA GLY A 27 40.28 -4.57 15.20
C GLY A 27 39.49 -5.45 14.22
N VAL A 28 38.17 -5.57 14.42
CA VAL A 28 37.26 -6.31 13.54
C VAL A 28 36.03 -5.47 13.20
N HIS A 29 35.28 -5.90 12.20
CA HIS A 29 33.99 -5.32 11.83
C HIS A 29 33.03 -6.41 11.36
N LYS A 30 31.72 -6.14 11.34
CA LYS A 30 30.76 -7.05 10.72
C LYS A 30 31.10 -7.26 9.24
N SER A 31 31.19 -8.52 8.80
CA SER A 31 31.39 -8.90 7.40
C SER A 31 30.31 -8.29 6.50
N GLU A 32 30.68 -7.76 5.33
CA GLU A 32 29.72 -7.18 4.39
C GLU A 32 28.77 -8.22 3.79
N ASP A 33 29.22 -9.47 3.70
CA ASP A 33 28.45 -10.59 3.17
C ASP A 33 27.37 -11.07 4.16
N TYR A 34 27.47 -10.68 5.43
CA TYR A 34 26.45 -10.96 6.44
C TYR A 34 25.32 -9.93 6.39
N LYS A 35 24.09 -10.39 6.13
CA LYS A 35 22.96 -9.51 5.76
C LYS A 35 22.24 -8.82 6.91
N ASP A 36 22.48 -9.27 8.14
CA ASP A 36 21.95 -8.63 9.35
C ASP A 36 22.92 -7.55 9.87
N LEU A 37 22.48 -6.83 10.89
CA LEU A 37 23.26 -5.78 11.53
C LEU A 37 24.21 -6.35 12.58
N ASP A 38 25.13 -5.50 13.04
CA ASP A 38 26.20 -5.82 13.99
C ASP A 38 25.64 -6.33 15.34
N ASP A 39 24.44 -5.88 15.72
CA ASP A 39 23.73 -6.28 16.94
C ASP A 39 22.95 -7.60 16.80
N HIS A 40 23.15 -8.33 15.72
CA HIS A 40 22.57 -9.65 15.55
C HIS A 40 23.30 -10.67 16.43
N ILE A 41 22.56 -11.52 17.15
CA ILE A 41 23.14 -12.46 18.14
C ILE A 41 24.26 -13.35 17.57
N ALA A 42 24.16 -13.79 16.32
CA ALA A 42 25.22 -14.59 15.70
C ALA A 42 26.53 -13.79 15.53
N VAL A 43 26.42 -12.50 15.22
CA VAL A 43 27.54 -11.58 15.07
C VAL A 43 28.23 -11.34 16.41
N GLU A 44 27.43 -11.10 17.45
CA GLU A 44 27.93 -10.88 18.80
C GLU A 44 28.56 -12.14 19.43
N LEU A 45 27.98 -13.33 19.19
CA LEU A 45 28.56 -14.60 19.67
C LEU A 45 29.85 -14.97 18.94
N GLU A 46 29.94 -14.72 17.64
CA GLU A 46 31.19 -14.93 16.90
C GLU A 46 32.27 -13.91 17.30
N PHE A 47 31.89 -12.69 17.68
CA PHE A 47 32.80 -11.73 18.29
C PHE A 47 33.34 -12.20 19.65
N VAL A 48 32.50 -12.82 20.49
CA VAL A 48 32.95 -13.46 21.74
C VAL A 48 33.95 -14.57 21.44
N GLN A 49 33.68 -15.43 20.45
CA GLN A 49 34.63 -16.45 20.01
C GLN A 49 35.97 -15.82 19.59
N TYR A 50 35.94 -14.76 18.79
CA TYR A 50 37.15 -14.04 18.35
C TYR A 50 38.00 -13.52 19.51
N LEU A 51 37.38 -12.94 20.54
CA LEU A 51 38.11 -12.48 21.72
C LEU A 51 38.76 -13.65 22.47
N LEU A 52 38.04 -14.76 22.62
CA LEU A 52 38.55 -15.96 23.28
C LEU A 52 39.72 -16.59 22.50
N ASP A 53 39.63 -16.67 21.17
CA ASP A 53 40.69 -17.18 20.30
C ASP A 53 41.98 -16.34 20.37
N LYS A 54 41.85 -15.04 20.70
CA LYS A 54 42.99 -14.14 20.96
C LYS A 54 43.53 -14.20 22.38
N GLY A 55 42.90 -14.96 23.28
CA GLY A 55 43.23 -14.97 24.70
C GLY A 55 42.77 -13.73 25.46
N GLU A 56 41.87 -12.92 24.89
CA GLU A 56 41.28 -11.73 25.54
C GLU A 56 40.07 -12.13 26.40
N THR A 57 40.27 -13.06 27.34
CA THR A 57 39.20 -13.66 28.16
C THR A 57 38.45 -12.62 29.01
N ASP A 58 39.15 -11.65 29.59
CA ASP A 58 38.53 -10.60 30.40
C ASP A 58 37.59 -9.72 29.56
N ALA A 59 37.99 -9.37 28.33
CA ALA A 59 37.18 -8.57 27.42
C ALA A 59 35.94 -9.35 26.95
N ALA A 60 36.08 -10.65 26.67
CA ALA A 60 34.96 -11.52 26.35
C ALA A 60 33.96 -11.60 27.50
N GLN A 61 34.47 -11.77 28.74
CA GLN A 61 33.64 -11.83 29.93
C GLN A 61 32.94 -10.50 30.23
N GLU A 62 33.63 -9.37 30.06
CA GLU A 62 33.05 -8.04 30.20
C GLU A 62 31.91 -7.84 29.20
N PHE A 63 32.12 -8.18 27.92
CA PHE A 63 31.08 -8.08 26.89
C PHE A 63 29.86 -8.95 27.22
N ILE A 64 30.08 -10.20 27.68
CA ILE A 64 29.00 -11.10 28.10
C ILE A 64 28.21 -10.49 29.27
N ASN A 65 28.91 -10.05 30.33
CA ASN A 65 28.31 -9.58 31.57
C ASN A 65 27.60 -8.23 31.43
N THR A 66 28.13 -7.34 30.61
CA THR A 66 27.63 -5.95 30.51
C THR A 66 26.67 -5.72 29.35
N HIS A 67 26.68 -6.60 28.34
CA HIS A 67 25.82 -6.48 27.15
C HIS A 67 24.88 -7.67 26.97
N LEU A 68 25.42 -8.88 26.77
CA LEU A 68 24.62 -10.06 26.40
C LEU A 68 23.65 -10.52 27.49
N ILE A 69 24.09 -10.57 28.76
CA ILE A 69 23.26 -11.04 29.88
C ILE A 69 22.02 -10.17 30.12
N ASN A 70 22.04 -8.89 29.74
CA ASN A 70 20.95 -7.96 30.02
C ASN A 70 19.63 -8.29 29.31
N TRP A 71 19.67 -9.00 28.19
CA TRP A 71 18.48 -9.29 27.37
C TRP A 71 18.28 -10.78 27.09
N ILE A 72 19.29 -11.60 27.30
CA ILE A 72 19.23 -13.03 26.94
C ILE A 72 18.26 -13.85 27.78
N PRO A 73 18.02 -13.60 29.08
CA PRO A 73 16.96 -14.29 29.81
C PRO A 73 15.58 -14.15 29.14
N GLU A 74 15.26 -12.97 28.62
CA GLU A 74 14.01 -12.73 27.88
C GLU A 74 14.01 -13.44 26.52
N PHE A 75 15.13 -13.40 25.79
CA PHE A 75 15.29 -14.14 24.54
C PHE A 75 15.15 -15.65 24.73
N HIS A 76 15.79 -16.20 25.76
CA HIS A 76 15.73 -17.60 26.14
C HIS A 76 14.28 -18.01 26.44
N ALA A 77 13.60 -17.27 27.34
CA ALA A 77 12.23 -17.56 27.70
C ALA A 77 11.31 -17.51 26.47
N THR A 78 11.47 -16.47 25.65
CA THR A 78 10.74 -16.30 24.39
C THR A 78 10.96 -17.50 23.47
N LEU A 79 12.20 -17.87 23.17
CA LEU A 79 12.51 -18.97 22.24
C LEU A 79 12.03 -20.32 22.78
N TYR A 80 12.29 -20.60 24.07
CA TYR A 80 11.98 -21.87 24.71
C TYR A 80 10.46 -22.12 24.78
N PHE A 81 9.69 -21.14 25.23
CA PHE A 81 8.23 -21.29 25.35
C PHE A 81 7.50 -21.17 24.01
N ALA A 82 8.09 -20.47 23.04
CA ALA A 82 7.56 -20.37 21.69
C ALA A 82 7.80 -21.62 20.83
N ALA A 83 8.95 -22.27 21.02
CA ALA A 83 9.39 -23.33 20.13
C ALA A 83 8.47 -24.55 20.20
N THR A 84 8.03 -25.02 19.03
CA THR A 84 7.26 -26.25 18.90
C THR A 84 8.13 -27.50 18.72
N THR A 85 9.43 -27.33 18.50
CA THR A 85 10.40 -28.41 18.35
C THR A 85 11.43 -28.39 19.46
N ASP A 86 11.88 -29.59 19.88
CA ASP A 86 12.90 -29.71 20.93
C ASP A 86 14.26 -29.16 20.49
N PHE A 87 14.51 -29.12 19.18
CA PHE A 87 15.71 -28.51 18.60
C PHE A 87 15.87 -27.04 19.02
N TYR A 88 14.85 -26.21 18.81
CA TYR A 88 14.94 -24.77 19.15
C TYR A 88 14.91 -24.53 20.66
N LYS A 89 14.26 -25.41 21.44
CA LYS A 89 14.33 -25.38 22.91
C LYS A 89 15.74 -25.69 23.40
N GLY A 90 16.38 -26.73 22.85
CA GLY A 90 17.76 -27.09 23.16
C GLY A 90 18.74 -25.98 22.80
N LEU A 91 18.58 -25.34 21.63
CA LEU A 91 19.40 -24.19 21.24
C LEU A 91 19.27 -23.02 22.24
N SER A 92 18.03 -22.74 22.69
CA SER A 92 17.77 -21.73 23.71
C SER A 92 18.52 -22.03 25.01
N LEU A 93 18.37 -23.25 25.53
CA LEU A 93 19.01 -23.69 26.77
C LEU A 93 20.54 -23.66 26.67
N LEU A 94 21.10 -24.03 25.51
CA LEU A 94 22.53 -23.96 25.26
C LEU A 94 23.04 -22.52 25.33
N THR A 95 22.39 -21.61 24.60
CA THR A 95 22.78 -20.19 24.60
C THR A 95 22.75 -19.63 26.03
N GLN A 96 21.68 -19.90 26.78
CA GLN A 96 21.60 -19.49 28.18
C GLN A 96 22.71 -20.11 29.03
N SER A 97 22.91 -21.43 28.93
CA SER A 97 23.89 -22.15 29.75
C SER A 97 25.32 -21.65 29.50
N PHE A 98 25.68 -21.39 28.24
CA PHE A 98 26.99 -20.84 27.87
C PHE A 98 27.24 -19.48 28.54
N LEU A 99 26.28 -18.57 28.47
CA LEU A 99 26.46 -17.19 28.95
C LEU A 99 26.41 -17.05 30.46
N PHE A 100 25.71 -17.95 31.13
CA PHE A 100 25.57 -17.96 32.58
C PHE A 100 26.56 -18.90 33.28
N ARG A 101 27.39 -19.65 32.53
CA ARG A 101 28.37 -20.59 33.06
C ARG A 101 29.27 -19.94 34.11
N ASP A 102 29.86 -18.80 33.78
CA ASP A 102 30.87 -18.17 34.63
C ASP A 102 30.25 -17.40 35.82
N LEU A 103 28.98 -17.01 35.70
CA LEU A 103 28.20 -16.45 36.82
C LEU A 103 27.74 -17.53 37.81
N TYR A 104 27.51 -18.75 37.33
CA TYR A 104 27.01 -19.88 38.12
C TYR A 104 27.82 -21.15 37.83
N PRO A 105 29.12 -21.16 38.19
CA PRO A 105 30.04 -22.25 37.82
C PRO A 105 29.67 -23.60 38.42
N ASP A 106 28.89 -23.62 39.50
CA ASP A 106 28.43 -24.83 40.18
C ASP A 106 27.04 -25.30 39.74
N ASN A 107 26.43 -24.65 38.74
CA ASN A 107 25.12 -25.03 38.25
C ASN A 107 25.22 -26.30 37.36
N GLU A 108 24.88 -27.45 37.95
CA GLU A 108 24.91 -28.75 37.27
C GLU A 108 23.99 -28.82 36.05
N GLN A 109 22.88 -28.07 36.01
CA GLN A 109 22.02 -28.03 34.82
C GLN A 109 22.76 -27.40 33.64
N TYR A 110 23.45 -26.28 33.84
CA TYR A 110 24.21 -25.62 32.76
C TYR A 110 25.36 -26.48 32.26
N LYS A 111 26.10 -27.12 33.17
CA LYS A 111 27.17 -28.07 32.80
C LYS A 111 26.62 -29.21 31.94
N ASN A 112 25.49 -29.80 32.35
CA ASN A 112 24.86 -30.90 31.63
C ASN A 112 24.36 -30.48 30.24
N GLU A 113 23.72 -29.32 30.10
CA GLU A 113 23.24 -28.84 28.79
C GLU A 113 24.40 -28.50 27.83
N ILE A 114 25.48 -27.89 28.33
CA ILE A 114 26.69 -27.67 27.51
C ILE A 114 27.28 -29.02 27.06
N ALA A 115 27.51 -29.95 28.00
CA ALA A 115 28.12 -31.24 27.72
C ALA A 115 27.32 -32.10 26.72
N LYS A 116 25.98 -32.09 26.81
CA LYS A 116 25.09 -32.83 25.89
C LYS A 116 25.28 -32.41 24.43
N LEU A 117 25.58 -31.14 24.18
CA LEU A 117 25.64 -30.57 22.83
C LEU A 117 27.07 -30.41 22.31
N SER A 118 28.09 -30.37 23.18
CA SER A 118 29.50 -30.35 22.77
C SER A 118 29.82 -31.48 21.79
N SER A 119 29.39 -32.71 22.09
CA SER A 119 29.60 -33.88 21.20
C SER A 119 28.86 -33.78 19.86
N VAL A 120 27.68 -33.15 19.86
CA VAL A 120 26.90 -32.90 18.63
C VAL A 120 27.60 -31.85 17.78
N VAL A 121 28.07 -30.75 18.38
CA VAL A 121 28.77 -29.66 17.69
C VAL A 121 30.11 -30.14 17.12
N GLU A 122 30.88 -30.94 17.86
CA GLU A 122 32.09 -31.60 17.37
C GLU A 122 31.79 -32.44 16.11
N GLY A 123 30.65 -33.13 16.08
CA GLY A 123 30.19 -33.92 14.94
C GLY A 123 29.72 -33.10 13.73
N LEU A 124 29.45 -31.80 13.87
CA LEU A 124 29.01 -30.94 12.77
C LEU A 124 30.15 -30.48 11.85
N ASN A 125 31.41 -30.68 12.25
CA ASN A 125 32.61 -30.28 11.50
C ASN A 125 32.51 -28.84 10.95
N LEU A 126 32.10 -27.91 11.83
CA LEU A 126 31.94 -26.50 11.47
C LEU A 126 33.32 -25.91 11.14
N ALA A 127 33.38 -25.07 10.10
CA ALA A 127 34.60 -24.35 9.75
C ALA A 127 35.05 -23.46 10.92
N GLY A 128 36.37 -23.37 11.15
CA GLY A 128 36.94 -22.54 12.22
C GLY A 128 37.07 -21.06 11.85
N ASP A 129 36.74 -20.68 10.62
CA ASP A 129 36.80 -19.30 10.15
C ASP A 129 35.59 -18.49 10.63
N TYR A 130 35.78 -17.19 10.83
CA TYR A 130 34.69 -16.27 11.13
C TYR A 130 33.86 -15.95 9.88
N VAL A 131 32.55 -16.11 9.97
CA VAL A 131 31.58 -15.94 8.88
C VAL A 131 30.92 -14.55 8.92
N THR A 132 30.66 -14.05 10.11
CA THR A 132 29.87 -12.85 10.37
C THR A 132 30.70 -11.60 10.68
N ILE A 133 31.97 -11.77 11.06
CA ILE A 133 32.96 -10.70 11.27
C ILE A 133 34.15 -10.83 10.31
N ALA A 134 34.84 -9.72 10.08
CA ALA A 134 36.04 -9.63 9.25
C ALA A 134 37.10 -8.77 9.95
N LYS A 135 38.38 -8.99 9.61
CA LYS A 135 39.50 -8.21 10.14
C LYS A 135 39.48 -6.77 9.63
N GLY A 136 39.87 -5.84 10.49
CA GLY A 136 40.01 -4.42 10.21
C GLY A 136 39.01 -3.56 10.99
N SER A 137 39.37 -2.30 11.20
CA SER A 137 38.46 -1.27 11.71
C SER A 137 38.03 -0.35 10.58
N ARG A 138 36.89 0.33 10.73
CA ARG A 138 36.45 1.37 9.81
C ARG A 138 36.21 2.65 10.59
N GLU A 139 36.49 3.78 9.98
CA GLU A 139 36.09 5.07 10.55
C GLU A 139 34.58 5.21 10.43
N PRO A 140 33.85 5.53 11.52
CA PRO A 140 32.40 5.70 11.46
C PRO A 140 31.99 6.77 10.45
N GLU A 141 31.12 6.45 9.49
CA GLU A 141 30.60 7.50 8.60
C GLU A 141 29.63 8.43 9.36
N PRO A 142 29.72 9.76 9.14
CA PRO A 142 28.82 10.71 9.77
C PRO A 142 27.38 10.55 9.28
N GLU A 143 26.45 11.14 10.02
CA GLU A 143 25.06 11.21 9.59
C GLU A 143 24.90 11.97 8.27
N LYS A 144 24.21 11.35 7.32
CA LYS A 144 23.80 11.97 6.06
C LYS A 144 22.30 11.84 5.86
N THR A 145 21.70 12.88 5.29
CA THR A 145 20.27 12.92 4.96
C THR A 145 20.09 12.84 3.45
N ILE A 146 19.38 11.81 3.00
CA ILE A 146 19.20 11.46 1.59
C ILE A 146 17.72 11.66 1.22
N PRO A 147 17.39 12.51 0.22
CA PRO A 147 16.05 12.58 -0.34
C PRO A 147 15.65 11.26 -0.99
N THR A 148 14.45 10.78 -0.70
CA THR A 148 13.90 9.53 -1.25
C THR A 148 12.36 9.60 -1.28
N HIS A 149 11.68 8.49 -1.52
CA HIS A 149 10.23 8.39 -1.38
C HIS A 149 9.81 7.13 -0.64
N CYS A 150 8.62 7.18 -0.04
CA CYS A 150 8.00 5.99 0.55
C CYS A 150 7.58 5.02 -0.55
N TYR A 151 7.74 3.71 -0.34
CA TYR A 151 7.28 2.67 -1.27
C TYR A 151 6.23 1.72 -0.67
N ILE A 152 5.57 2.11 0.43
CA ILE A 152 4.58 1.24 1.10
C ILE A 152 3.19 1.30 0.46
N CYS A 153 2.78 2.46 -0.05
CA CYS A 153 1.51 2.61 -0.76
C CYS A 153 1.74 3.36 -2.07
N GLY A 154 0.75 3.37 -2.97
CA GLY A 154 0.88 3.99 -4.29
C GLY A 154 1.05 5.51 -4.29
N ALA A 155 0.95 6.19 -3.14
CA ALA A 155 1.08 7.63 -3.05
C ALA A 155 2.52 8.14 -3.30
N LEU A 156 3.52 7.30 -3.03
CA LEU A 156 4.95 7.62 -3.22
C LEU A 156 5.37 8.96 -2.60
N CYS A 157 4.89 9.24 -1.37
CA CYS A 157 5.22 10.50 -0.69
C CYS A 157 6.74 10.68 -0.56
N GLY A 158 7.24 11.85 -0.91
CA GLY A 158 8.64 12.23 -0.72
C GLY A 158 9.03 12.21 0.77
N GLN A 159 10.22 11.69 1.02
CA GLN A 159 10.80 11.49 2.34
C GLN A 159 12.27 11.91 2.38
N LYS A 160 12.77 12.09 3.59
CA LYS A 160 14.20 12.17 3.90
C LYS A 160 14.56 10.93 4.72
N ALA A 161 15.54 10.18 4.25
CA ALA A 161 16.18 9.09 4.99
C ALA A 161 17.45 9.63 5.65
N THR A 162 17.52 9.61 6.98
CA THR A 162 18.75 9.91 7.70
C THR A 162 19.45 8.59 7.98
N VAL A 163 20.67 8.46 7.45
CA VAL A 163 21.52 7.29 7.62
C VAL A 163 22.79 7.68 8.36
N ARG A 164 23.27 6.80 9.24
CA ARG A 164 24.58 6.92 9.90
C ARG A 164 25.30 5.62 9.62
N ASP A 165 26.51 5.71 9.07
CA ASP A 165 27.35 4.53 8.86
C ASP A 165 26.62 3.38 8.12
N GLY A 166 25.99 3.73 6.99
CA GLY A 166 25.18 2.82 6.18
C GLY A 166 23.82 2.38 6.78
N ILE A 167 23.51 2.72 8.03
CA ILE A 167 22.28 2.31 8.73
C ILE A 167 21.24 3.43 8.69
N LEU A 168 20.02 3.12 8.24
CA LEU A 168 18.84 3.99 8.33
C LEU A 168 18.38 4.12 9.78
N ILE A 169 18.60 5.31 10.35
CA ILE A 169 18.21 5.61 11.74
C ILE A 169 16.88 6.34 11.83
N LYS A 170 16.49 7.08 10.79
CA LYS A 170 15.27 7.90 10.81
C LYS A 170 14.70 8.15 9.42
N THR A 171 13.37 8.23 9.35
CA THR A 171 12.66 8.78 8.19
C THR A 171 11.83 10.00 8.59
N SER A 172 11.74 10.97 7.70
CA SER A 172 10.87 12.15 7.87
C SER A 172 10.28 12.57 6.52
N GLY A 173 9.25 13.42 6.53
CA GLY A 173 8.63 13.89 5.29
C GLY A 173 9.50 14.94 4.58
N LEU A 174 9.49 14.90 3.25
CA LEU A 174 10.18 15.90 2.43
C LEU A 174 9.32 17.15 2.25
N LYS A 175 9.73 18.27 2.84
CA LYS A 175 9.02 19.56 2.71
C LYS A 175 8.92 19.95 1.24
N GLY A 176 7.73 20.39 0.82
CA GLY A 176 7.45 20.76 -0.57
C GLY A 176 7.06 19.60 -1.48
N ASP A 177 7.17 18.33 -1.03
CA ASP A 177 6.74 17.18 -1.82
C ASP A 177 5.25 17.30 -2.21
N PRO A 178 4.88 17.14 -3.49
CA PRO A 178 3.52 17.39 -3.95
C PRO A 178 2.48 16.42 -3.36
N LYS A 179 2.89 15.24 -2.87
CA LYS A 179 1.99 14.19 -2.35
C LYS A 179 1.95 14.15 -0.82
N GLY A 180 3.08 14.36 -0.16
CA GLY A 180 3.25 14.33 1.29
C GLY A 180 3.19 15.71 1.93
N GLY A 181 3.61 16.77 1.23
CA GLY A 181 3.66 18.14 1.75
C GLY A 181 4.62 18.32 2.94
N GLY A 182 5.60 17.42 3.10
CA GLY A 182 6.45 17.34 4.29
C GLY A 182 5.88 16.52 5.45
N ALA A 183 4.64 16.03 5.35
CA ALA A 183 4.06 15.13 6.34
C ALA A 183 4.40 13.67 6.05
N ILE A 184 4.53 12.88 7.11
CA ILE A 184 4.74 11.44 7.05
C ILE A 184 3.60 10.72 7.78
N CYS A 185 3.24 9.51 7.34
CA CYS A 185 2.25 8.68 8.01
C CYS A 185 2.94 7.61 8.88
N PRO A 186 2.23 6.94 9.79
CA PRO A 186 2.83 5.90 10.64
C PRO A 186 3.57 4.82 9.85
N LYS A 187 3.02 4.40 8.69
CA LYS A 187 3.68 3.43 7.80
C LYS A 187 5.06 3.92 7.34
N GLY A 188 5.11 5.16 6.86
CA GLY A 188 6.36 5.77 6.37
C GLY A 188 7.37 6.03 7.48
N ALA A 189 6.90 6.41 8.67
CA ALA A 189 7.74 6.62 9.86
C ALA A 189 8.33 5.30 10.38
N ALA A 190 7.58 4.20 10.26
CA ALA A 190 7.99 2.87 10.69
C ALA A 190 8.83 2.10 9.64
N LEU A 191 9.32 2.76 8.57
CA LEU A 191 10.06 2.10 7.48
C LEU A 191 11.29 1.32 7.98
N ARG A 192 11.97 1.84 9.01
CA ARG A 192 13.11 1.17 9.66
C ARG A 192 12.76 -0.25 10.11
N ALA A 193 11.57 -0.45 10.68
CA ALA A 193 11.12 -1.75 11.17
C ALA A 193 10.90 -2.77 10.04
N GLN A 194 10.60 -2.32 8.82
CA GLN A 194 10.46 -3.19 7.66
C GLN A 194 11.83 -3.59 7.08
N ILE A 195 12.76 -2.63 6.98
CA ILE A 195 14.10 -2.85 6.40
C ILE A 195 14.92 -3.81 7.27
N TYR A 196 14.89 -3.60 8.59
CA TYR A 196 15.63 -4.41 9.56
C TYR A 196 14.77 -5.50 10.21
N SER A 197 13.67 -5.88 9.56
CA SER A 197 12.83 -6.98 10.04
C SER A 197 13.62 -8.28 10.01
N ALA A 198 13.63 -9.00 11.14
CA ALA A 198 14.17 -10.36 11.21
C ALA A 198 13.44 -11.34 10.26
N TYR A 199 12.20 -11.01 9.85
CA TYR A 199 11.38 -11.81 8.93
C TYR A 199 11.62 -11.52 7.45
N ARG A 200 12.56 -10.62 7.12
CA ARG A 200 12.86 -10.33 5.73
C ARG A 200 13.43 -11.57 5.06
N ILE A 201 12.94 -11.91 3.87
CA ILE A 201 13.55 -12.94 3.02
C ILE A 201 14.87 -12.36 2.51
N LYS A 202 15.98 -12.97 2.93
CA LYS A 202 17.35 -12.49 2.68
C LYS A 202 18.05 -13.26 1.56
N GLU A 203 17.53 -14.43 1.19
CA GLU A 203 18.11 -15.39 0.26
C GLU A 203 17.02 -16.04 -0.59
N PRO A 204 17.34 -16.45 -1.83
CA PRO A 204 16.50 -17.38 -2.57
C PRO A 204 16.25 -18.65 -1.76
N LEU A 205 15.01 -19.14 -1.82
CA LEU A 205 14.60 -20.39 -1.17
C LEU A 205 13.98 -21.31 -2.22
N ILE A 206 14.46 -22.56 -2.27
CA ILE A 206 13.92 -23.61 -3.13
C ILE A 206 13.18 -24.62 -2.25
N LYS A 207 11.97 -25.01 -2.65
CA LYS A 207 11.17 -26.01 -1.94
C LYS A 207 11.45 -27.40 -2.49
N GLU A 208 11.97 -28.28 -1.66
CA GLU A 208 12.25 -29.69 -1.97
C GLU A 208 11.70 -30.59 -0.87
N ASN A 209 11.03 -31.69 -1.27
CA ASN A 209 10.46 -32.66 -0.33
C ASN A 209 9.60 -32.01 0.78
N GLY A 210 8.85 -30.98 0.41
CA GLY A 210 7.97 -30.24 1.32
C GLY A 210 8.66 -29.19 2.20
N ARG A 211 9.99 -29.05 2.16
CA ARG A 211 10.78 -28.11 2.98
C ARG A 211 11.53 -27.09 2.12
N PHE A 212 11.68 -25.87 2.63
CA PHE A 212 12.51 -24.86 1.96
C PHE A 212 13.96 -25.00 2.40
N ARG A 213 14.87 -24.95 1.42
CA ARG A 213 16.31 -24.78 1.65
C ARG A 213 16.79 -23.48 1.02
N LYS A 214 17.89 -22.95 1.54
CA LYS A 214 18.62 -21.82 0.95
C LYS A 214 19.23 -22.24 -0.39
N ALA A 215 19.34 -21.28 -1.29
CA ALA A 215 19.94 -21.44 -2.62
C ALA A 215 20.72 -20.17 -3.01
N THR A 216 21.66 -20.30 -3.95
CA THR A 216 22.29 -19.12 -4.56
C THR A 216 21.33 -18.44 -5.52
N TRP A 217 21.66 -17.21 -5.92
CA TRP A 217 20.86 -16.50 -6.93
C TRP A 217 20.95 -17.19 -8.29
N GLU A 218 22.13 -17.68 -8.65
CA GLU A 218 22.39 -18.41 -9.90
C GLU A 218 21.52 -19.67 -9.95
N GLU A 219 21.57 -20.51 -8.90
CA GLU A 219 20.78 -21.74 -8.83
C GLU A 219 19.27 -21.45 -8.94
N ALA A 220 18.78 -20.47 -8.19
CA ALA A 220 17.36 -20.13 -8.18
C ALA A 220 16.90 -19.55 -9.53
N LEU A 221 17.70 -18.69 -10.16
CA LEU A 221 17.38 -18.09 -11.45
C LEU A 221 17.46 -19.11 -12.59
N ASP A 222 18.47 -19.97 -12.60
CA ASP A 222 18.60 -21.05 -13.59
C ASP A 222 17.43 -22.03 -13.47
N LEU A 223 17.05 -22.41 -12.25
CA LEU A 223 15.89 -23.26 -12.02
C LEU A 223 14.60 -22.64 -12.59
N VAL A 224 14.36 -21.35 -12.34
CA VAL A 224 13.18 -20.64 -12.87
C VAL A 224 13.25 -20.54 -14.40
N ALA A 225 14.41 -20.18 -14.95
CA ALA A 225 14.61 -20.05 -16.39
C ALA A 225 14.39 -21.38 -17.11
N ASP A 226 14.93 -22.49 -16.59
CA ASP A 226 14.78 -23.81 -17.19
C ASP A 226 13.34 -24.32 -17.10
N LYS A 227 12.63 -24.03 -16.00
CA LYS A 227 11.19 -24.31 -15.89
C LYS A 227 10.37 -23.51 -16.89
N LEU A 228 10.69 -22.24 -17.12
CA LEU A 228 10.02 -21.43 -18.13
C LEU A 228 10.34 -21.94 -19.54
N LYS A 229 11.58 -22.31 -19.87
CA LYS A 229 11.94 -22.90 -21.17
C LYS A 229 11.20 -24.21 -21.44
N ALA A 230 11.00 -25.04 -20.40
CA ALA A 230 10.32 -26.33 -20.52
C ALA A 230 8.79 -26.23 -20.55
N ALA A 231 8.21 -25.13 -20.06
CA ALA A 231 6.77 -24.91 -20.05
C ALA A 231 6.27 -24.37 -21.40
N ASP A 232 5.05 -24.77 -21.79
CA ASP A 232 4.31 -24.07 -22.83
C ASP A 232 3.92 -22.68 -22.29
N PRO A 233 4.36 -21.57 -22.92
CA PRO A 233 4.06 -20.23 -22.44
C PRO A 233 2.56 -19.96 -22.27
N SER A 234 1.71 -20.58 -23.07
CA SER A 234 0.24 -20.43 -22.97
C SER A 234 -0.34 -20.98 -21.66
N THR A 235 0.41 -21.84 -20.96
CA THR A 235 0.02 -22.39 -19.65
C THR A 235 0.57 -21.59 -18.47
N VAL A 236 1.40 -20.58 -18.73
CA VAL A 236 2.05 -19.76 -17.71
C VAL A 236 1.28 -18.47 -17.48
N LEU A 237 1.06 -18.16 -16.20
CA LEU A 237 0.42 -16.93 -15.75
C LEU A 237 1.41 -16.03 -15.01
N TYR A 238 1.69 -14.86 -15.57
CA TYR A 238 2.37 -13.79 -14.84
C TYR A 238 1.35 -12.94 -14.07
N PHE A 239 1.34 -13.10 -12.73
CA PHE A 239 0.52 -12.27 -11.85
C PHE A 239 1.31 -11.05 -11.36
N ARG A 240 0.92 -9.88 -11.84
CA ARG A 240 1.59 -8.61 -11.54
C ARG A 240 1.08 -7.91 -10.28
N GLY A 241 2.01 -7.58 -9.38
CA GLY A 241 1.83 -6.67 -8.25
C GLY A 241 2.06 -5.17 -8.57
N ASN A 242 2.13 -4.34 -7.52
CA ASN A 242 2.66 -2.97 -7.65
C ASN A 242 4.18 -3.04 -7.61
N ASP A 243 4.77 -3.12 -8.79
CA ASP A 243 6.21 -3.21 -8.99
C ASP A 243 6.74 -1.94 -9.68
N TRP A 244 7.88 -1.44 -9.18
CA TRP A 244 8.59 -0.26 -9.64
C TRP A 244 9.18 -0.48 -11.02
N ASN A 245 9.72 -1.67 -11.26
CA ASN A 245 10.44 -2.00 -12.48
C ASN A 245 9.61 -2.81 -13.48
N ASN A 246 8.29 -2.68 -13.39
CA ASN A 246 7.40 -3.54 -14.15
C ASN A 246 7.62 -3.52 -15.68
N TRP A 247 8.16 -2.44 -16.22
CA TRP A 247 8.41 -2.31 -17.65
C TRP A 247 9.30 -3.45 -18.21
N TYR A 248 10.31 -3.93 -17.47
CA TYR A 248 11.13 -5.04 -17.94
C TYR A 248 10.43 -6.39 -17.75
N HIS A 249 9.67 -6.58 -16.67
CA HIS A 249 8.90 -7.79 -16.45
C HIS A 249 7.82 -7.97 -17.53
N GLU A 250 7.11 -6.89 -17.90
CA GLU A 250 6.14 -6.95 -19.00
C GLU A 250 6.83 -7.30 -20.31
N ALA A 251 7.94 -6.67 -20.64
CA ALA A 251 8.69 -6.96 -21.86
C ALA A 251 9.13 -8.43 -21.92
N LEU A 252 9.61 -8.98 -20.80
CA LEU A 252 9.98 -10.39 -20.69
C LEU A 252 8.77 -11.30 -20.94
N PHE A 253 7.66 -11.10 -20.23
CA PHE A 253 6.51 -12.00 -20.34
C PHE A 253 5.71 -11.80 -21.63
N ASP A 254 5.78 -10.62 -22.25
CA ASP A 254 5.30 -10.37 -23.61
C ASP A 254 6.13 -11.15 -24.64
N HIS A 255 7.46 -11.12 -24.52
CA HIS A 255 8.34 -11.89 -25.40
C HIS A 255 8.19 -13.39 -25.20
N TYR A 256 8.08 -13.83 -23.95
CA TYR A 256 7.89 -15.23 -23.59
C TYR A 256 6.53 -15.78 -24.07
N GLY A 257 5.49 -14.94 -24.14
CA GLY A 257 4.15 -15.32 -24.59
C GLY A 257 3.21 -15.80 -23.48
N ALA A 258 3.49 -15.44 -22.22
CA ALA A 258 2.64 -15.82 -21.09
C ALA A 258 1.37 -14.96 -20.99
N HIS A 259 0.32 -15.55 -20.42
CA HIS A 259 -0.85 -14.77 -20.01
C HIS A 259 -0.49 -13.85 -18.84
N LYS A 260 -0.99 -12.61 -18.90
CA LYS A 260 -0.70 -11.58 -17.89
C LYS A 260 -1.96 -11.18 -17.17
N VAL A 261 -1.92 -11.18 -15.85
CA VAL A 261 -2.97 -10.64 -15.00
C VAL A 261 -2.37 -9.68 -13.98
N THR A 262 -3.21 -8.88 -13.35
CA THR A 262 -2.76 -7.86 -12.40
C THR A 262 -3.68 -7.82 -11.20
N HIS A 263 -3.19 -7.33 -10.06
CA HIS A 263 -4.00 -7.11 -8.87
C HIS A 263 -5.16 -6.10 -9.05
N ARG A 264 -5.18 -5.33 -10.15
CA ARG A 264 -6.11 -4.19 -10.34
C ARG A 264 -7.60 -4.53 -10.25
N PRO A 265 -8.12 -5.64 -10.79
CA PRO A 265 -9.53 -6.01 -10.65
C PRO A 265 -9.97 -6.13 -9.18
N MET A 266 -9.05 -6.47 -8.28
CA MET A 266 -9.31 -6.52 -6.83
C MET A 266 -9.20 -5.16 -6.13
N CYS A 267 -8.74 -4.10 -6.82
CA CYS A 267 -8.48 -2.78 -6.25
C CYS A 267 -9.54 -1.76 -6.71
N ASP A 268 -9.19 -0.86 -7.62
CA ASP A 268 -9.99 0.30 -8.01
C ASP A 268 -10.49 0.24 -9.46
N ASN A 269 -10.49 -0.94 -10.10
CA ASN A 269 -10.71 -1.02 -11.54
C ASN A 269 -12.07 -0.46 -11.98
N ALA A 270 -13.16 -0.80 -11.29
CA ALA A 270 -14.47 -0.24 -11.61
C ALA A 270 -14.52 1.29 -11.41
N ASN A 271 -13.88 1.82 -10.36
CA ASN A 271 -13.76 3.27 -10.13
C ASN A 271 -12.99 3.94 -11.27
N ARG A 272 -11.86 3.35 -11.68
CA ARG A 272 -11.02 3.88 -12.78
C ARG A 272 -11.76 3.88 -14.10
N MET A 273 -12.41 2.77 -14.45
CA MET A 273 -13.17 2.67 -15.68
C MET A 273 -14.30 3.70 -15.69
N ALA A 274 -15.03 3.85 -14.59
CA ALA A 274 -16.11 4.84 -14.51
C ALA A 274 -15.58 6.28 -14.62
N ASN A 275 -14.50 6.62 -13.94
CA ASN A 275 -13.89 7.94 -14.05
C ASN A 275 -13.31 8.20 -15.44
N GLU A 276 -12.69 7.20 -16.09
CA GLU A 276 -12.15 7.34 -17.44
C GLU A 276 -13.26 7.66 -18.45
N HIS A 277 -14.40 6.97 -18.36
CA HIS A 277 -15.54 7.22 -19.22
C HIS A 277 -16.25 8.55 -18.92
N ASN A 278 -16.28 9.00 -17.65
CA ASN A 278 -17.01 10.22 -17.28
C ASN A 278 -16.17 11.50 -17.36
N LEU A 279 -14.89 11.43 -17.01
CA LEU A 279 -14.05 12.60 -16.76
C LEU A 279 -12.78 12.64 -17.62
N ASN A 280 -12.53 11.59 -18.41
CA ASN A 280 -11.25 11.38 -19.10
C ASN A 280 -10.03 11.36 -18.14
N ASP A 281 -10.25 11.03 -16.87
CA ASP A 281 -9.21 10.83 -15.86
C ASP A 281 -9.48 9.53 -15.09
N LYS A 282 -8.43 8.79 -14.72
CA LYS A 282 -8.59 7.51 -13.99
C LYS A 282 -8.88 7.72 -12.51
N ARG A 283 -8.30 8.78 -11.94
CA ARG A 283 -8.19 9.03 -10.50
C ARG A 283 -8.22 10.54 -10.26
N PRO A 284 -9.36 11.18 -10.52
CA PRO A 284 -9.54 12.60 -10.20
C PRO A 284 -9.19 12.85 -8.74
N TRP A 285 -8.44 13.93 -8.48
CA TRP A 285 -8.09 14.31 -7.11
C TRP A 285 -9.03 15.41 -6.64
N LEU A 286 -9.86 15.12 -5.63
CA LEU A 286 -10.71 16.14 -5.03
C LEU A 286 -9.88 17.27 -4.40
N ASN A 287 -10.07 18.51 -4.86
CA ASN A 287 -9.40 19.70 -4.36
C ASN A 287 -9.99 20.17 -3.02
N THR A 288 -9.72 19.39 -1.98
CA THR A 288 -10.17 19.69 -0.61
C THR A 288 -9.54 20.96 -0.01
N ALA A 289 -8.47 21.51 -0.62
CA ALA A 289 -7.78 22.67 -0.08
C ALA A 289 -8.62 23.94 -0.12
N GLU A 290 -9.49 24.08 -1.12
CA GLU A 290 -10.36 25.24 -1.35
C GLU A 290 -11.83 24.94 -1.04
N SER A 291 -12.16 23.69 -0.70
CA SER A 291 -13.54 23.26 -0.56
C SER A 291 -14.25 23.89 0.65
N ASP A 292 -15.51 24.31 0.45
CA ASP A 292 -16.49 24.65 1.48
C ASP A 292 -17.51 23.51 1.72
N TYR A 293 -17.68 22.61 0.75
CA TYR A 293 -18.54 21.43 0.86
C TYR A 293 -17.96 20.22 0.12
N MET A 294 -17.58 19.17 0.84
CA MET A 294 -17.05 17.93 0.26
C MET A 294 -17.89 16.73 0.64
N ILE A 295 -18.10 15.83 -0.34
CA ILE A 295 -18.78 14.56 -0.13
C ILE A 295 -17.85 13.41 -0.44
N PHE A 296 -17.83 12.39 0.43
CA PHE A 296 -17.09 11.16 0.22
C PHE A 296 -18.04 9.96 0.24
N PHE A 297 -18.08 9.19 -0.86
CA PHE A 297 -18.76 7.89 -0.93
C PHE A 297 -17.73 6.76 -0.86
N GLY A 298 -17.86 5.89 0.15
CA GLY A 298 -17.00 4.71 0.28
C GLY A 298 -15.49 5.02 0.28
N GLN A 299 -15.10 6.21 0.78
CA GLN A 299 -13.71 6.63 0.92
C GLN A 299 -13.34 6.88 2.37
N ASN A 300 -12.12 6.49 2.75
CA ASN A 300 -11.57 6.75 4.09
C ASN A 300 -10.22 7.50 4.05
N PRO A 301 -10.16 8.70 3.43
CA PRO A 301 -8.91 9.40 3.18
C PRO A 301 -8.10 9.74 4.44
N LEU A 302 -8.68 9.81 5.64
CA LEU A 302 -7.90 10.04 6.87
C LEU A 302 -7.07 8.83 7.31
N SER A 303 -7.48 7.61 6.94
CA SER A 303 -6.79 6.36 7.29
C SER A 303 -6.03 5.76 6.10
N THR A 304 -6.66 5.72 4.93
CA THR A 304 -6.16 5.07 3.70
C THR A 304 -5.70 6.05 2.62
N SER A 305 -5.32 7.28 3.02
CA SER A 305 -4.92 8.35 2.11
C SER A 305 -3.93 7.95 1.01
N TYR A 306 -4.19 8.38 -0.23
CA TYR A 306 -3.24 8.35 -1.34
C TYR A 306 -2.33 9.61 -1.38
N GLY A 307 -1.82 10.01 -0.20
CA GLY A 307 -0.89 11.13 -0.05
C GLY A 307 -1.19 12.00 1.16
N ARG A 308 -0.23 12.17 2.06
CA ARG A 308 -0.46 12.89 3.33
C ARG A 308 -0.84 14.35 3.17
N ARG A 309 -0.53 14.97 2.03
CA ARG A 309 -0.99 16.32 1.70
C ARG A 309 -2.51 16.42 1.69
N GLN A 310 -3.21 15.43 1.14
CA GLN A 310 -4.68 15.45 1.09
C GLN A 310 -5.29 15.38 2.49
N VAL A 311 -4.72 14.58 3.40
CA VAL A 311 -5.16 14.53 4.80
C VAL A 311 -5.03 15.89 5.47
N THR A 312 -3.90 16.58 5.26
CA THR A 312 -3.68 17.93 5.77
C THR A 312 -4.69 18.91 5.18
N MET A 313 -4.97 18.83 3.88
CA MET A 313 -5.96 19.68 3.20
C MET A 313 -7.37 19.48 3.76
N ILE A 314 -7.84 18.24 3.92
CA ILE A 314 -9.14 17.92 4.52
C ILE A 314 -9.23 18.48 5.94
N LYS A 315 -8.23 18.23 6.79
CA LYS A 315 -8.21 18.74 8.17
C LYS A 315 -8.24 20.26 8.22
N ASN A 316 -7.51 20.93 7.32
CA ASN A 316 -7.51 22.38 7.24
C ASN A 316 -8.86 22.93 6.74
N ALA A 317 -9.51 22.25 5.80
CA ALA A 317 -10.85 22.64 5.34
C ALA A 317 -11.89 22.56 6.46
N LEU A 318 -11.90 21.47 7.23
CA LEU A 318 -12.78 21.33 8.40
C LEU A 318 -12.54 22.44 9.44
N LYS A 319 -11.27 22.78 9.72
CA LYS A 319 -10.92 23.89 10.62
C LYS A 319 -11.43 25.25 10.13
N ARG A 320 -11.54 25.46 8.81
CA ARG A 320 -12.14 26.66 8.23
C ARG A 320 -13.67 26.64 8.22
N GLY A 321 -14.30 25.56 8.66
CA GLY A 321 -15.76 25.40 8.68
C GLY A 321 -16.35 24.74 7.44
N ALA A 322 -15.54 24.10 6.58
CA ALA A 322 -16.07 23.35 5.44
C ALA A 322 -16.96 22.18 5.91
N LYS A 323 -18.08 21.95 5.23
CA LYS A 323 -18.95 20.81 5.47
C LYS A 323 -18.38 19.56 4.82
N MET A 324 -18.27 18.45 5.56
CA MET A 324 -17.84 17.15 5.06
C MET A 324 -18.91 16.12 5.35
N VAL A 325 -19.53 15.59 4.29
CA VAL A 325 -20.52 14.51 4.39
C VAL A 325 -19.89 13.21 3.93
N VAL A 326 -19.99 12.15 4.74
CA VAL A 326 -19.41 10.84 4.43
C VAL A 326 -20.52 9.80 4.36
N PHE A 327 -20.71 9.22 3.19
CA PHE A 327 -21.54 8.03 2.97
C PHE A 327 -20.65 6.79 3.10
N ASP A 328 -20.83 6.04 4.19
CA ASP A 328 -20.06 4.84 4.51
C ASP A 328 -20.89 3.92 5.42
N PRO A 329 -21.04 2.61 5.14
CA PRO A 329 -21.78 1.69 6.02
C PRO A 329 -21.18 1.61 7.43
N ARG A 330 -19.88 1.89 7.62
CA ARG A 330 -19.26 2.02 8.95
C ARG A 330 -18.91 3.47 9.25
N LYS A 331 -18.89 3.81 10.54
CA LYS A 331 -18.33 5.08 11.01
C LYS A 331 -16.79 5.03 10.94
N SER A 332 -16.25 5.13 9.73
CA SER A 332 -14.81 5.18 9.47
C SER A 332 -14.13 6.37 10.15
N GLU A 333 -12.80 6.40 10.18
CA GLU A 333 -12.02 7.51 10.75
C GLU A 333 -12.32 8.83 10.04
N THR A 334 -12.59 8.77 8.73
CA THR A 334 -13.05 9.95 7.98
C THR A 334 -14.48 10.32 8.37
N ALA A 335 -15.40 9.37 8.49
CA ALA A 335 -16.77 9.63 8.94
C ALA A 335 -16.84 10.16 10.38
N ALA A 336 -15.96 9.70 11.27
CA ALA A 336 -15.86 10.17 12.64
C ALA A 336 -15.38 11.62 12.74
N ALA A 337 -14.57 12.07 11.78
CA ALA A 337 -14.12 13.45 11.65
C ALA A 337 -15.04 14.32 10.78
N ALA A 338 -16.05 13.72 10.14
CA ALA A 338 -17.00 14.40 9.28
C ALA A 338 -17.95 15.29 10.07
N THR A 339 -18.46 16.33 9.44
CA THR A 339 -19.58 17.10 10.00
C THR A 339 -20.86 16.27 10.01
N GLU A 340 -20.97 15.32 9.07
CA GLU A 340 -22.12 14.43 8.96
C GLU A 340 -21.70 13.05 8.43
N TRP A 341 -22.09 11.98 9.12
CA TRP A 341 -21.92 10.60 8.67
C TRP A 341 -23.27 10.00 8.31
N ILE A 342 -23.38 9.49 7.09
CA ILE A 342 -24.59 8.87 6.57
C ILE A 342 -24.35 7.36 6.41
N PRO A 343 -24.89 6.52 7.31
CA PRO A 343 -24.86 5.08 7.12
C PRO A 343 -25.84 4.69 6.01
N LEU A 344 -25.39 3.83 5.10
CA LEU A 344 -26.20 3.25 4.04
C LEU A 344 -25.93 1.76 3.93
N LYS A 345 -26.89 1.01 3.36
CA LYS A 345 -26.69 -0.41 3.08
C LYS A 345 -25.55 -0.60 2.07
N PRO A 346 -24.61 -1.55 2.29
CA PRO A 346 -23.50 -1.77 1.37
C PRO A 346 -23.96 -2.00 -0.08
N GLY A 347 -23.27 -1.38 -1.05
CA GLY A 347 -23.56 -1.53 -2.49
C GLY A 347 -24.74 -0.71 -3.01
N THR A 348 -25.32 0.17 -2.17
CA THR A 348 -26.48 1.01 -2.53
C THR A 348 -26.14 2.47 -2.80
N ASP A 349 -24.85 2.84 -2.76
CA ASP A 349 -24.32 4.19 -2.98
C ASP A 349 -24.87 4.84 -4.25
N GLY A 350 -24.93 4.07 -5.35
CA GLY A 350 -25.46 4.54 -6.62
C GLY A 350 -26.91 4.99 -6.55
N SER A 351 -27.74 4.35 -5.71
CA SER A 351 -29.14 4.77 -5.55
C SER A 351 -29.27 6.13 -4.88
N VAL A 352 -28.46 6.38 -3.84
CA VAL A 352 -28.42 7.67 -3.14
C VAL A 352 -27.91 8.77 -4.09
N ALA A 353 -26.81 8.52 -4.82
CA ALA A 353 -26.26 9.48 -5.77
C ALA A 353 -27.25 9.81 -6.90
N MET A 354 -27.96 8.81 -7.44
CA MET A 354 -29.01 9.02 -8.45
C MET A 354 -30.18 9.86 -7.89
N ALA A 355 -30.60 9.62 -6.65
CA ALA A 355 -31.66 10.42 -6.03
C ALA A 355 -31.24 11.86 -5.73
N MET A 356 -29.98 12.08 -5.34
CA MET A 356 -29.42 13.42 -5.25
C MET A 356 -29.43 14.12 -6.63
N CYS A 357 -29.04 13.42 -7.70
CA CYS A 357 -29.11 13.94 -9.07
C CYS A 357 -30.56 14.29 -9.47
N TYR A 358 -31.53 13.45 -9.12
CA TYR A 358 -32.96 13.71 -9.37
C TYR A 358 -33.40 15.02 -8.71
N VAL A 359 -33.07 15.21 -7.43
CA VAL A 359 -33.41 16.45 -6.71
C VAL A 359 -32.79 17.67 -7.39
N ILE A 360 -31.51 17.60 -7.77
CA ILE A 360 -30.81 18.69 -8.46
C ILE A 360 -31.47 19.01 -9.80
N VAL A 361 -31.78 18.00 -10.62
CA VAL A 361 -32.34 18.18 -11.96
C VAL A 361 -33.80 18.64 -11.91
N LYS A 362 -34.63 18.03 -11.07
CA LYS A 362 -36.06 18.37 -10.93
C LYS A 362 -36.27 19.81 -10.45
N ASN A 363 -35.40 20.29 -9.57
CA ASN A 363 -35.46 21.65 -9.04
C ASN A 363 -34.61 22.64 -9.87
N GLU A 364 -34.09 22.23 -11.02
CA GLU A 364 -33.24 23.04 -11.90
C GLU A 364 -32.01 23.68 -11.21
N LEU A 365 -31.42 23.00 -10.23
CA LEU A 365 -30.28 23.48 -9.44
C LEU A 365 -28.92 23.20 -10.09
N TYR A 366 -28.91 22.54 -11.26
CA TYR A 366 -27.69 22.22 -12.00
C TYR A 366 -27.14 23.46 -12.73
N ASN A 367 -25.84 23.44 -13.01
CA ASN A 367 -25.20 24.48 -13.80
C ASN A 367 -25.57 24.29 -15.29
N LYS A 368 -26.61 25.01 -15.75
CA LYS A 368 -27.15 24.89 -17.11
C LYS A 368 -26.09 25.14 -18.19
N GLU A 369 -25.29 26.19 -18.03
CA GLU A 369 -24.21 26.53 -18.98
C GLU A 369 -23.15 25.43 -19.03
N PHE A 370 -22.74 24.90 -17.87
CA PHE A 370 -21.75 23.83 -17.83
C PHE A 370 -22.28 22.56 -18.51
N VAL A 371 -23.51 22.16 -18.16
CA VAL A 371 -24.16 20.98 -18.73
C VAL A 371 -24.27 21.11 -20.24
N GLU A 372 -24.73 22.25 -20.76
CA GLU A 372 -24.86 22.48 -22.20
C GLU A 372 -23.52 22.43 -22.94
N ASN A 373 -22.48 23.04 -22.37
CA ASN A 373 -21.21 23.24 -23.09
C ASN A 373 -20.20 22.11 -22.90
N TRP A 374 -20.21 21.43 -21.75
CA TRP A 374 -19.16 20.52 -21.31
C TRP A 374 -19.62 19.08 -21.07
N THR A 375 -20.91 18.80 -21.25
CA THR A 375 -21.48 17.45 -21.18
C THR A 375 -22.17 17.07 -22.52
N TYR A 376 -22.60 15.82 -22.64
CA TYR A 376 -23.43 15.17 -23.68
C TYR A 376 -24.52 14.40 -22.92
N GLY A 377 -25.49 13.78 -23.59
CA GLY A 377 -26.40 12.79 -22.97
C GLY A 377 -27.26 13.25 -21.78
N PHE A 378 -27.27 14.55 -21.45
CA PHE A 378 -28.01 15.08 -20.30
C PHE A 378 -29.52 14.83 -20.43
N GLU A 379 -30.09 15.00 -21.62
CA GLU A 379 -31.53 14.76 -21.84
C GLU A 379 -31.92 13.29 -21.58
N ASP A 380 -31.11 12.33 -22.02
CA ASP A 380 -31.34 10.91 -21.75
C ASP A 380 -31.17 10.59 -20.26
N PHE A 381 -30.15 11.19 -19.62
CA PHE A 381 -29.95 11.06 -18.19
C PHE A 381 -31.12 11.66 -17.39
N LYS A 382 -31.63 12.82 -17.80
CA LYS A 382 -32.80 13.47 -17.21
C LYS A 382 -34.05 12.58 -17.34
N LYS A 383 -34.33 12.02 -18.52
CA LYS A 383 -35.42 11.04 -18.72
C LYS A 383 -35.29 9.87 -17.75
N ARG A 384 -34.09 9.30 -17.60
CA ARG A 384 -33.83 8.22 -16.64
C ARG A 384 -34.08 8.65 -15.19
N LEU A 385 -33.62 9.83 -14.80
CA LEU A 385 -33.85 10.36 -13.45
C LEU A 385 -35.34 10.54 -13.18
N LEU A 386 -36.07 11.11 -14.13
CA LEU A 386 -37.51 11.38 -14.03
C LEU A 386 -38.39 10.14 -14.22
N GLY A 387 -37.80 8.98 -14.57
CA GLY A 387 -38.54 7.74 -14.79
C GLY A 387 -39.30 7.70 -16.12
N GLU A 388 -38.99 8.58 -17.06
CA GLU A 388 -39.66 8.62 -18.37
C GLU A 388 -39.27 7.42 -19.26
N GLU A 389 -38.11 6.81 -19.00
CA GLU A 389 -37.62 5.65 -19.76
C GLU A 389 -38.19 4.31 -19.24
N ASP A 390 -38.32 4.16 -17.91
CA ASP A 390 -38.62 2.87 -17.27
C ASP A 390 -39.80 2.91 -16.28
N GLY A 391 -40.49 4.06 -16.18
CA GLY A 391 -41.60 4.28 -15.26
C GLY A 391 -41.20 4.46 -13.79
N ILE A 392 -39.91 4.51 -13.46
CA ILE A 392 -39.44 4.54 -12.07
C ILE A 392 -38.61 5.81 -11.84
N PRO A 393 -39.20 6.90 -11.32
CA PRO A 393 -38.45 8.10 -10.99
C PRO A 393 -37.46 7.80 -9.85
N ARG A 394 -36.25 8.34 -9.96
CA ARG A 394 -35.18 8.15 -8.97
C ARG A 394 -35.35 9.11 -7.80
N THR A 395 -36.52 9.10 -7.15
CA THR A 395 -36.82 10.02 -6.04
C THR A 395 -36.01 9.68 -4.78
N PRO A 396 -35.91 10.61 -3.82
CA PRO A 396 -35.39 10.30 -2.49
C PRO A 396 -36.08 9.11 -1.80
N GLU A 397 -37.40 8.97 -1.91
CA GLU A 397 -38.17 7.85 -1.33
C GLU A 397 -37.86 6.51 -2.03
N TRP A 398 -37.55 6.55 -3.34
CA TRP A 398 -37.06 5.38 -4.06
C TRP A 398 -35.69 4.94 -3.51
N ALA A 399 -34.76 5.88 -3.32
CA ALA A 399 -33.45 5.57 -2.78
C ALA A 399 -33.49 5.16 -1.30
N GLU A 400 -34.41 5.70 -0.50
CA GLU A 400 -34.59 5.32 0.91
C GLU A 400 -34.91 3.83 1.06
N LYS A 401 -35.85 3.31 0.24
CA LYS A 401 -36.22 1.88 0.25
C LYS A 401 -35.02 0.99 -0.04
N ILE A 402 -34.14 1.41 -0.94
CA ILE A 402 -32.97 0.65 -1.37
C ILE A 402 -31.84 0.77 -0.34
N SER A 403 -31.45 2.00 0.00
CA SER A 403 -30.24 2.30 0.76
C SER A 403 -30.43 2.36 2.27
N GLY A 404 -31.66 2.59 2.74
CA GLY A 404 -31.96 2.88 4.14
C GLY A 404 -31.62 4.30 4.58
N VAL A 405 -31.15 5.18 3.69
CA VAL A 405 -30.93 6.60 4.00
C VAL A 405 -32.28 7.34 3.91
N PRO A 406 -32.71 8.07 4.95
CA PRO A 406 -34.00 8.78 4.92
C PRO A 406 -34.12 9.74 3.72
N ALA A 407 -35.27 9.75 3.04
CA ALA A 407 -35.52 10.59 1.88
C ALA A 407 -35.20 12.08 2.13
N GLU A 408 -35.65 12.62 3.27
CA GLU A 408 -35.39 14.00 3.68
C GLU A 408 -33.88 14.31 3.78
N THR A 409 -33.08 13.34 4.23
CA THR A 409 -31.62 13.48 4.33
C THR A 409 -30.98 13.55 2.95
N ILE A 410 -31.41 12.69 2.02
CA ILE A 410 -30.93 12.71 0.63
C ILE A 410 -31.27 14.05 -0.03
N GLU A 411 -32.53 14.50 0.12
CA GLU A 411 -33.00 15.75 -0.48
C GLU A 411 -32.25 16.97 0.08
N ARG A 412 -32.10 17.05 1.41
CA ARG A 412 -31.37 18.13 2.06
C ARG A 412 -29.93 18.18 1.59
N ILE A 413 -29.20 17.06 1.63
CA ILE A 413 -27.78 17.02 1.21
C ILE A 413 -27.64 17.41 -0.26
N ALA A 414 -28.55 16.98 -1.13
CA ALA A 414 -28.52 17.37 -2.54
C ALA A 414 -28.68 18.89 -2.74
N LYS A 415 -29.63 19.51 -2.04
CA LYS A 415 -29.87 20.96 -2.09
C LYS A 415 -28.71 21.76 -1.50
N GLU A 416 -28.21 21.35 -0.34
CA GLU A 416 -27.06 22.00 0.30
C GLU A 416 -25.80 21.89 -0.57
N PHE A 417 -25.53 20.71 -1.13
CA PHE A 417 -24.41 20.51 -2.04
C PHE A 417 -24.55 21.40 -3.29
N ALA A 418 -25.73 21.44 -3.91
CA ALA A 418 -25.98 22.32 -5.05
C ALA A 418 -25.78 23.81 -4.73
N ALA A 419 -26.09 24.25 -3.50
CA ALA A 419 -25.94 25.64 -3.07
C ALA A 419 -24.50 26.06 -2.69
N ALA A 420 -23.61 25.12 -2.38
CA ALA A 420 -22.23 25.42 -1.94
C ALA A 420 -21.38 26.07 -3.06
N LYS A 421 -20.32 26.83 -2.72
CA LYS A 421 -19.52 27.55 -3.72
C LYS A 421 -18.33 26.75 -4.24
N ALA A 422 -17.59 26.11 -3.34
CA ALA A 422 -16.38 25.35 -3.65
C ALA A 422 -16.56 23.89 -3.25
N LYS A 423 -17.14 23.11 -4.16
CA LYS A 423 -17.73 21.82 -3.84
C LYS A 423 -17.23 20.71 -4.74
N GLY A 424 -17.26 19.49 -4.20
CA GLY A 424 -17.05 18.31 -5.00
C GLY A 424 -17.30 17.01 -4.25
N VAL A 425 -17.50 15.95 -5.01
CA VAL A 425 -17.71 14.60 -4.49
C VAL A 425 -16.64 13.63 -5.00
N GLY A 426 -16.21 12.71 -4.15
CA GLY A 426 -15.26 11.64 -4.49
C GLY A 426 -15.74 10.24 -4.11
N SER A 427 -15.32 9.24 -4.88
CA SER A 427 -15.53 7.81 -4.64
C SER A 427 -14.25 6.99 -4.81
N TRP A 428 -14.14 5.86 -4.12
CA TRP A 428 -13.00 4.95 -4.24
C TRP A 428 -13.46 3.48 -4.05
N ALA A 429 -12.56 2.63 -3.55
CA ALA A 429 -12.73 1.20 -3.34
C ALA A 429 -14.05 0.79 -2.68
N GLY A 430 -14.57 1.56 -1.71
CA GLY A 430 -15.82 1.22 -1.03
C GLY A 430 -17.04 1.21 -1.97
N VAL A 431 -17.03 2.08 -2.99
CA VAL A 431 -18.08 2.10 -4.04
C VAL A 431 -17.75 1.10 -5.15
N SER A 432 -16.48 0.83 -5.42
CA SER A 432 -16.07 0.08 -6.60
C SER A 432 -15.85 -1.42 -6.40
N GLN A 433 -15.78 -1.90 -5.15
CA GLN A 433 -15.59 -3.31 -4.81
C GLN A 433 -16.92 -4.03 -4.54
N VAL A 434 -17.92 -3.74 -5.38
CA VAL A 434 -19.24 -4.36 -5.40
C VAL A 434 -19.65 -4.62 -6.85
N PRO A 435 -20.59 -5.56 -7.13
CA PRO A 435 -20.94 -5.94 -8.50
C PRO A 435 -21.36 -4.77 -9.42
N ASN A 436 -22.00 -3.74 -8.87
CA ASN A 436 -22.48 -2.54 -9.57
C ASN A 436 -21.56 -1.31 -9.37
N GLY A 437 -20.29 -1.54 -9.01
CA GLY A 437 -19.40 -0.45 -8.58
C GLY A 437 -19.01 0.51 -9.70
N TYR A 438 -19.09 0.07 -10.96
CA TYR A 438 -18.88 0.93 -12.13
C TYR A 438 -20.01 1.96 -12.21
N GLU A 439 -21.27 1.51 -12.23
CA GLU A 439 -22.47 2.33 -12.30
C GLU A 439 -22.62 3.24 -11.09
N GLY A 440 -22.36 2.72 -9.89
CA GLY A 440 -22.36 3.51 -8.65
C GLY A 440 -21.37 4.66 -8.71
N THR A 441 -20.16 4.41 -9.21
CA THR A 441 -19.15 5.47 -9.42
C THR A 441 -19.62 6.48 -10.46
N MET A 442 -20.23 6.05 -11.56
CA MET A 442 -20.76 6.99 -12.57
C MET A 442 -21.84 7.90 -11.99
N ALA A 443 -22.77 7.35 -11.20
CA ALA A 443 -23.80 8.13 -10.54
C ALA A 443 -23.21 9.18 -9.58
N VAL A 444 -22.15 8.81 -8.83
CA VAL A 444 -21.42 9.77 -7.98
C VAL A 444 -20.78 10.88 -8.81
N GLN A 445 -20.12 10.55 -9.92
CA GLN A 445 -19.49 11.56 -10.76
C GLN A 445 -20.48 12.45 -11.52
N ALA A 446 -21.71 11.97 -11.77
CA ALA A 446 -22.76 12.78 -12.37
C ALA A 446 -23.09 14.02 -11.51
N LEU A 447 -22.99 13.93 -10.18
CA LEU A 447 -23.13 15.09 -9.29
C LEU A 447 -22.09 16.18 -9.59
N ASN A 448 -20.83 15.79 -9.83
CA ASN A 448 -19.78 16.73 -10.19
C ASN A 448 -20.05 17.38 -11.57
N GLY A 449 -20.55 16.60 -12.53
CA GLY A 449 -20.90 17.06 -13.87
C GLY A 449 -22.11 18.01 -13.90
N LEU A 450 -23.19 17.67 -13.18
CA LEU A 450 -24.39 18.51 -13.07
C LEU A 450 -24.06 19.88 -12.46
N LEU A 451 -23.13 19.93 -11.51
CA LEU A 451 -22.78 21.16 -10.80
C LEU A 451 -21.54 21.87 -11.36
N GLY A 452 -20.95 21.36 -12.45
CA GLY A 452 -19.80 21.99 -13.11
C GLY A 452 -18.56 22.13 -12.22
N THR A 453 -18.25 21.09 -11.44
CA THR A 453 -17.18 21.15 -10.42
C THR A 453 -15.83 20.62 -10.92
N CYS A 454 -15.78 20.00 -12.10
CA CYS A 454 -14.53 19.48 -12.67
C CYS A 454 -13.53 20.62 -12.93
N ASP A 455 -12.30 20.48 -12.42
CA ASP A 455 -11.25 21.52 -12.43
C ASP A 455 -11.67 22.88 -11.81
N ALA A 456 -12.70 22.89 -10.95
CA ALA A 456 -13.15 24.05 -10.21
C ALA A 456 -12.71 23.97 -8.72
N PRO A 457 -12.71 25.10 -7.96
CA PRO A 457 -12.44 25.09 -6.53
C PRO A 457 -13.32 24.07 -5.77
N GLY A 458 -12.69 23.24 -4.94
CA GLY A 458 -13.37 22.17 -4.21
C GLY A 458 -13.58 20.86 -4.99
N GLY A 459 -13.68 20.95 -6.32
CA GLY A 459 -14.04 19.84 -7.18
C GLY A 459 -12.89 18.91 -7.57
N PRO A 460 -13.17 17.87 -8.37
CA PRO A 460 -12.15 16.96 -8.86
C PRO A 460 -11.20 17.66 -9.84
N SER A 461 -9.91 17.67 -9.52
CA SER A 461 -8.86 18.02 -10.47
C SER A 461 -8.63 16.89 -11.47
N LEU A 462 -8.51 17.24 -12.75
CA LEU A 462 -8.33 16.33 -13.89
C LEU A 462 -6.92 16.49 -14.49
N PRO A 463 -5.85 16.11 -13.76
CA PRO A 463 -4.47 16.39 -14.14
C PRO A 463 -4.02 15.63 -15.41
N PHE A 464 -4.70 14.55 -15.79
CA PHE A 464 -4.29 13.72 -16.93
C PHE A 464 -5.18 13.94 -18.16
N LYS A 465 -4.83 14.91 -19.01
CA LYS A 465 -5.39 14.96 -20.37
C LYS A 465 -4.86 13.80 -21.19
N ARG A 466 -5.56 12.67 -21.23
CA ARG A 466 -5.22 11.58 -22.15
C ARG A 466 -5.82 11.88 -23.52
N LYS A 467 -4.99 11.85 -24.56
CA LYS A 467 -5.48 11.69 -25.94
C LYS A 467 -6.20 10.35 -25.99
N LEU A 468 -7.51 10.37 -26.25
CA LEU A 468 -8.25 9.16 -26.55
C LEU A 468 -7.57 8.47 -27.75
N LYS A 469 -7.33 7.17 -27.66
CA LYS A 469 -6.88 6.39 -28.81
C LYS A 469 -7.97 6.46 -29.88
N SER A 470 -7.59 6.28 -31.14
CA SER A 470 -8.55 6.07 -32.24
C SER A 470 -9.59 5.05 -31.79
N ALA A 471 -10.88 5.37 -31.95
CA ALA A 471 -11.97 4.41 -31.74
C ALA A 471 -11.90 3.24 -32.75
N TRP A 472 -11.08 3.40 -33.79
CA TRP A 472 -10.85 2.40 -34.84
C TRP A 472 -9.58 1.59 -34.57
N GLY A 473 -9.71 0.26 -34.60
CA GLY A 473 -8.59 -0.70 -34.51
C GLY A 473 -7.74 -0.77 -35.79
N GLU A 474 -6.64 -1.52 -35.74
CA GLU A 474 -5.84 -1.83 -36.94
C GLU A 474 -6.73 -2.55 -37.98
N GLY A 475 -6.66 -2.10 -39.23
CA GLY A 475 -7.46 -2.66 -40.34
C GLY A 475 -8.90 -2.17 -40.44
N GLN A 476 -9.40 -1.34 -39.51
CA GLN A 476 -10.72 -0.75 -39.64
C GLN A 476 -10.73 0.45 -40.60
N THR A 477 -11.65 0.45 -41.56
CA THR A 477 -11.84 1.54 -42.52
C THR A 477 -12.33 2.80 -41.79
N LYS A 478 -11.47 3.81 -41.73
CA LYS A 478 -11.83 5.13 -41.21
C LYS A 478 -12.87 5.77 -42.13
N PRO A 479 -13.87 6.49 -41.61
CA PRO A 479 -14.78 7.24 -42.46
C PRO A 479 -14.02 8.23 -43.36
N PRO A 480 -14.54 8.55 -44.56
CA PRO A 480 -13.89 9.42 -45.53
C PRO A 480 -13.50 10.74 -44.87
N LYS A 481 -12.30 11.21 -45.22
CA LYS A 481 -11.65 12.39 -44.64
C LYS A 481 -12.31 13.67 -45.17
N ASN A 482 -13.57 13.87 -44.82
CA ASN A 482 -14.23 15.15 -45.00
C ASN A 482 -13.43 16.19 -44.20
N ALA A 483 -13.27 17.39 -44.74
CA ALA A 483 -12.76 18.50 -43.93
C ALA A 483 -13.61 18.53 -42.66
N PRO A 484 -13.01 18.37 -41.47
CA PRO A 484 -13.79 18.46 -40.25
C PRO A 484 -14.48 19.84 -40.29
N PRO A 485 -15.76 19.95 -39.90
CA PRO A 485 -16.31 21.27 -39.63
C PRO A 485 -15.33 21.98 -38.70
N LYS A 486 -15.05 23.27 -38.95
CA LYS A 486 -14.19 24.05 -38.04
C LYS A 486 -14.78 23.92 -36.64
N LEU A 487 -14.12 23.12 -35.80
CA LEU A 487 -14.52 22.90 -34.42
C LEU A 487 -14.03 24.10 -33.62
N ASP A 488 -14.91 25.07 -33.40
CA ASP A 488 -14.59 26.27 -32.64
C ASP A 488 -14.37 26.01 -31.14
N LYS A 489 -14.65 24.79 -30.64
CA LYS A 489 -14.52 24.42 -29.22
C LYS A 489 -14.15 22.94 -29.05
N VAL A 490 -13.09 22.68 -28.28
CA VAL A 490 -12.64 21.32 -27.90
C VAL A 490 -13.59 20.79 -26.81
N LYS A 491 -14.40 19.78 -27.12
CA LYS A 491 -15.37 19.16 -26.17
C LYS A 491 -14.79 17.91 -25.50
N MET A 492 -15.05 17.74 -24.20
CA MET A 492 -14.38 16.80 -23.27
C MET A 492 -15.06 15.43 -23.06
N TRP A 493 -16.27 15.19 -23.58
CA TRP A 493 -17.04 14.00 -23.23
C TRP A 493 -17.19 13.04 -24.41
N ALA A 494 -16.77 11.77 -24.23
CA ALA A 494 -17.12 10.63 -25.08
C ALA A 494 -17.22 9.36 -24.20
N GLY A 495 -18.43 8.89 -23.92
CA GLY A 495 -18.67 7.77 -23.01
C GLY A 495 -20.04 7.10 -23.25
N ALA A 496 -20.13 5.83 -22.90
CA ALA A 496 -21.33 5.04 -23.09
C ALA A 496 -22.31 5.29 -21.93
N ILE A 497 -23.57 5.59 -22.28
CA ILE A 497 -24.67 5.77 -21.32
C ILE A 497 -25.05 4.39 -20.74
N PRO A 498 -25.33 4.27 -19.42
CA PRO A 498 -25.91 3.07 -18.79
C PRO A 498 -27.16 2.50 -19.48
N ALA A 499 -27.84 3.29 -20.32
CA ALA A 499 -28.99 2.90 -21.14
C ALA A 499 -28.69 1.73 -22.10
N MET A 500 -27.42 1.53 -22.45
CA MET A 500 -27.03 0.48 -23.40
C MET A 500 -26.75 -0.87 -22.73
N PHE A 501 -26.78 -0.98 -21.39
CA PHE A 501 -26.46 -2.23 -20.70
C PHE A 501 -27.44 -3.37 -21.03
N PRO A 502 -28.78 -3.18 -20.97
CA PRO A 502 -29.72 -4.23 -21.39
C PRO A 502 -29.54 -4.60 -22.86
N LYS A 503 -29.27 -3.61 -23.72
CA LYS A 503 -29.03 -3.81 -25.15
C LYS A 503 -27.74 -4.58 -25.42
N ASN A 504 -26.66 -4.31 -24.71
CA ASN A 504 -25.38 -5.01 -24.89
C ASN A 504 -25.41 -6.46 -24.39
N VAL A 505 -26.22 -6.75 -23.36
CA VAL A 505 -26.53 -8.13 -22.93
C VAL A 505 -27.37 -8.84 -24.00
N ALA A 506 -28.42 -8.19 -24.51
CA ALA A 506 -29.26 -8.74 -25.56
C ALA A 506 -28.50 -8.98 -26.89
N GLU A 507 -27.52 -8.12 -27.20
CA GLU A 507 -26.65 -8.23 -28.38
C GLU A 507 -25.46 -9.18 -28.17
N GLY A 508 -25.36 -9.86 -27.02
CA GLY A 508 -24.29 -10.83 -26.73
C GLY A 508 -22.88 -10.22 -26.61
N LYS A 509 -22.77 -8.88 -26.55
CA LYS A 509 -21.50 -8.16 -26.38
C LYS A 509 -20.96 -8.29 -24.96
N ILE A 510 -21.85 -8.54 -24.00
CA ILE A 510 -21.52 -8.85 -22.61
C ILE A 510 -22.13 -10.22 -22.31
N LYS A 511 -21.29 -11.21 -22.01
CA LYS A 511 -21.74 -12.49 -21.47
C LYS A 511 -21.99 -12.31 -19.98
N VAL A 512 -23.23 -12.56 -19.54
CA VAL A 512 -23.66 -12.53 -18.14
C VAL A 512 -23.29 -13.84 -17.45
#